data_AF-A0A7S4IRM0-F1
#
_entry.id   AF-A0A7S4IRM0-F1
#
_cell.length_a   1.000
_cell.length_b   1.000
_cell.length_c   1.000
_cell.angle_alpha   90.00
_cell.angle_beta   90.00
_cell.angle_gamma   90.00
#
_symmetry.space_group_name_H-M   'P 1'
#
loop_
_entity.id
_entity.type
_entity.pdbx_description
1 polymer ?
#
loop_
_entity_poly.entity_id
_entity_poly.type
_entity_poly.pdbx_seq_one_letter_code
_entity_poly.pdbx_strand_id
1 'polypeptide(L)'
;MRKGEYPEGTHVLRAKIDMSSPNINLRDPALYRIKHENHQATGDEWSMYPMYDFSHPIVDAVEGITYSLCTLEFEDHRPFYDWTLDKLIPGGLLSPTDGSRRPRQIEFSRLNVKNTVLSKRKLIQLVTENHVSGWDDPRMPTLSGLRRRGIPPSALRLF
;
A
#
# COMPACT_ATOMS: atom_id res chain seq x y z
N MET A 1 -3.95 -23.29 -3.57
CA MET A 1 -4.04 -21.98 -2.89
C MET A 1 -5.46 -21.44 -2.96
N ARG A 2 -5.98 -21.04 -4.14
CA ARG A 2 -7.33 -20.45 -4.30
C ARG A 2 -8.49 -21.31 -3.76
N LYS A 3 -8.40 -22.64 -3.90
CA LYS A 3 -9.42 -23.59 -3.40
C LYS A 3 -9.41 -23.77 -1.87
N GLY A 4 -8.54 -23.08 -1.14
CA GLY A 4 -8.46 -23.20 0.33
C GLY A 4 -7.82 -24.49 0.86
N GLU A 5 -7.29 -25.35 -0.02
CA GLU A 5 -6.77 -26.69 0.33
C GLU A 5 -5.51 -26.71 1.21
N TYR A 6 -4.82 -25.56 1.37
CA TYR A 6 -3.54 -25.49 2.06
C TYR A 6 -3.61 -24.55 3.29
N PRO A 7 -2.91 -24.86 4.40
CA PRO A 7 -2.84 -23.97 5.56
C PRO A 7 -2.10 -22.66 5.27
N GLU A 8 -2.34 -21.65 6.11
CA GLU A 8 -1.62 -20.36 6.04
C GLU A 8 -0.10 -20.54 6.13
N GLY A 9 0.65 -19.72 5.40
CA GLY A 9 2.12 -19.73 5.43
C GLY A 9 2.81 -20.91 4.73
N THR A 10 2.06 -21.92 4.28
CA THR A 10 2.66 -23.12 3.66
C THR A 10 3.12 -22.91 2.22
N HIS A 11 2.42 -22.05 1.47
CA HIS A 11 2.73 -21.77 0.06
C HIS A 11 2.55 -20.28 -0.26
N VAL A 12 3.39 -19.81 -1.17
CA VAL A 12 3.31 -18.47 -1.76
C VAL A 12 3.52 -18.57 -3.27
N LEU A 13 2.84 -17.72 -4.04
CA LEU A 13 3.18 -17.49 -5.43
C LEU A 13 4.29 -16.44 -5.46
N ARG A 14 5.35 -16.66 -6.23
CA ARG A 14 6.46 -15.71 -6.37
C ARG A 14 6.66 -15.36 -7.84
N ALA A 15 7.08 -14.13 -8.12
CA ALA A 15 7.64 -13.80 -9.42
C ALA A 15 8.96 -14.55 -9.61
N LYS A 16 9.32 -14.81 -10.87
CA LYS A 16 10.63 -15.34 -11.23
C LYS A 16 11.38 -14.24 -11.98
N ILE A 17 12.38 -13.65 -11.33
CA ILE A 17 13.11 -12.48 -11.79
C ILE A 17 14.61 -12.76 -11.70
N ASP A 18 15.27 -12.37 -10.60
CA ASP A 18 16.70 -12.57 -10.40
C ASP A 18 17.06 -12.60 -8.91
N MET A 19 17.35 -13.80 -8.40
CA MET A 19 17.77 -13.99 -7.02
C MET A 19 19.14 -13.35 -6.69
N SER A 20 19.95 -13.02 -7.69
CA SER A 20 21.26 -12.38 -7.52
C SER A 20 21.20 -10.84 -7.57
N SER A 21 20.02 -10.27 -7.84
CA SER A 21 19.84 -8.82 -7.97
C SER A 21 20.37 -8.06 -6.75
N PRO A 22 21.04 -6.91 -6.94
CA PRO A 22 21.43 -6.03 -5.84
C PRO A 22 20.20 -5.39 -5.17
N ASN A 23 19.08 -5.24 -5.88
CA ASN A 23 17.80 -4.82 -5.32
C ASN A 23 17.05 -6.05 -4.78
N ILE A 24 16.77 -6.05 -3.48
CA ILE A 24 16.09 -7.14 -2.78
C ILE A 24 14.66 -7.38 -3.30
N ASN A 25 13.98 -6.33 -3.77
CA ASN A 25 12.60 -6.40 -4.28
C ASN A 25 12.51 -7.11 -5.64
N LEU A 26 13.64 -7.38 -6.29
CA LEU A 26 13.71 -8.19 -7.52
C LEU A 26 14.14 -9.63 -7.27
N ARG A 27 14.37 -10.04 -6.01
CA ARG A 27 14.74 -11.42 -5.66
C ARG A 27 13.51 -12.30 -5.50
N ASP A 28 12.86 -12.58 -6.63
CA ASP A 28 11.64 -13.39 -6.73
C ASP A 28 10.60 -12.99 -5.66
N PRO A 29 10.10 -11.74 -5.66
CA PRO A 29 9.19 -11.26 -4.63
C PRO A 29 7.89 -12.09 -4.61
N ALA A 30 7.28 -12.19 -3.43
CA ALA A 30 5.99 -12.86 -3.26
C ALA A 30 4.86 -12.03 -3.91
N LEU A 31 3.98 -12.71 -4.65
CA LEU A 31 2.82 -12.12 -5.33
C LEU A 31 1.52 -12.38 -4.59
N TYR A 32 1.36 -13.61 -4.08
CA TYR A 32 0.20 -14.03 -3.29
C TYR A 32 0.62 -14.88 -2.12
N ARG A 33 -0.13 -14.76 -1.03
CA ARG A 33 -0.04 -15.64 0.15
C ARG A 33 -1.40 -16.22 0.50
N ILE A 34 -1.39 -17.39 1.14
CA ILE A 34 -2.59 -17.98 1.73
C ILE A 34 -2.95 -17.24 3.01
N LYS A 35 -4.23 -16.91 3.16
CA LYS A 35 -4.79 -16.36 4.39
C LYS A 35 -6.29 -16.69 4.43
N HIS A 36 -6.73 -17.34 5.50
CA HIS A 36 -8.09 -17.80 5.75
C HIS A 36 -8.78 -16.82 6.69
N GLU A 37 -8.99 -15.59 6.22
CA GLU A 37 -9.74 -14.56 6.94
C GLU A 37 -10.89 -14.04 6.08
N ASN A 38 -12.02 -13.76 6.74
CA ASN A 38 -13.15 -13.10 6.12
C ASN A 38 -12.77 -11.67 5.71
N HIS A 39 -12.94 -11.34 4.44
CA HIS A 39 -12.65 -10.01 3.95
C HIS A 39 -13.90 -9.14 3.99
N GLN A 40 -13.77 -7.92 4.52
CA GLN A 40 -14.87 -6.98 4.72
C GLN A 40 -15.74 -6.70 3.48
N ALA A 41 -15.18 -6.81 2.26
CA ALA A 41 -15.90 -6.52 1.01
C ALA A 41 -16.30 -7.78 0.21
N THR A 42 -15.55 -8.87 0.34
CA THR A 42 -15.71 -10.09 -0.50
C THR A 42 -16.03 -11.33 0.31
N GLY A 43 -16.22 -11.18 1.63
CA GLY A 43 -16.50 -12.27 2.55
C GLY A 43 -15.45 -13.37 2.48
N ASP A 44 -15.91 -14.62 2.38
CA ASP A 44 -15.09 -15.83 2.36
C ASP A 44 -14.79 -16.34 0.94
N GLU A 45 -15.00 -15.52 -0.10
CA GLU A 45 -14.77 -15.92 -1.49
C GLU A 45 -13.29 -16.26 -1.76
N TRP A 46 -12.37 -15.61 -1.05
CA TRP A 46 -10.94 -15.71 -1.28
C TRP A 46 -10.19 -16.28 -0.07
N SER A 47 -9.36 -17.29 -0.32
CA SER A 47 -8.43 -17.91 0.66
C SER A 47 -6.96 -17.53 0.42
N MET A 48 -6.72 -16.64 -0.54
CA MET A 48 -5.39 -16.11 -0.87
C MET A 48 -5.50 -14.65 -1.29
N TYR A 49 -4.52 -13.85 -0.86
CA TYR A 49 -4.53 -12.41 -1.06
C TYR A 49 -3.22 -11.94 -1.69
N PRO A 50 -3.30 -10.94 -2.59
CA PRO A 50 -2.10 -10.40 -3.23
C PRO A 50 -1.26 -9.61 -2.23
N MET A 51 0.04 -9.55 -2.50
CA MET A 51 0.97 -8.65 -1.82
C MET A 51 0.81 -7.23 -2.38
N TYR A 52 1.06 -6.21 -1.55
CA TYR A 52 0.96 -4.80 -1.94
C TYR A 52 1.72 -4.50 -3.24
N ASP A 53 2.97 -4.94 -3.31
CA ASP A 53 3.87 -4.73 -4.44
C ASP A 53 3.36 -5.31 -5.76
N PHE A 54 2.52 -6.36 -5.69
CA PHE A 54 1.90 -6.94 -6.87
C PHE A 54 0.55 -6.27 -7.20
N SER A 55 -0.28 -5.99 -6.20
CA SER A 55 -1.60 -5.38 -6.43
C SER A 55 -1.52 -3.92 -6.88
N HIS A 56 -0.56 -3.16 -6.37
CA HIS A 56 -0.46 -1.72 -6.59
C HIS A 56 -0.34 -1.32 -8.08
N PRO A 57 0.67 -1.82 -8.84
CA PRO A 57 0.77 -1.51 -10.28
C PRO A 57 -0.43 -1.99 -11.09
N ILE A 58 -1.05 -3.10 -10.69
CA ILE A 58 -2.25 -3.64 -11.36
C ILE A 58 -3.43 -2.71 -11.21
N VAL A 59 -3.70 -2.25 -9.98
CA VAL A 59 -4.80 -1.32 -9.69
C VAL A 59 -4.59 0.00 -10.42
N ASP A 60 -3.37 0.55 -10.37
CA ASP A 60 -3.03 1.77 -11.09
C ASP A 60 -3.29 1.65 -12.60
N ALA A 61 -2.90 0.53 -13.21
CA ALA A 61 -3.13 0.30 -14.63
C ALA A 61 -4.62 0.13 -14.97
N VAL A 62 -5.39 -0.58 -14.14
CA VAL A 62 -6.82 -0.80 -14.33
C VAL A 62 -7.60 0.52 -14.21
N GLU A 63 -7.23 1.35 -13.23
CA GLU A 63 -7.85 2.67 -12.99
C GLU A 63 -7.38 3.76 -13.97
N GLY A 64 -6.41 3.47 -14.84
CA GLY A 64 -5.89 4.44 -15.80
C GLY A 64 -5.04 5.54 -15.15
N ILE A 65 -4.36 5.24 -14.04
CA ILE A 65 -3.50 6.18 -13.33
C ILE A 65 -2.29 6.52 -14.20
N THR A 66 -2.08 7.82 -14.43
CA THR A 66 -0.92 8.30 -15.21
C THR A 66 0.31 8.52 -14.33
N TYR A 67 0.11 9.10 -13.15
CA TYR A 67 1.15 9.40 -12.16
C TYR A 67 0.75 8.83 -10.80
N SER A 68 1.42 7.74 -10.41
CA SER A 68 1.25 7.10 -9.11
C SER A 68 2.19 7.74 -8.11
N LEU A 69 1.65 8.55 -7.20
CA LEU A 69 2.42 9.34 -6.24
C LEU A 69 2.54 8.59 -4.92
N CYS A 70 3.76 8.24 -4.51
CA CYS A 70 4.03 7.55 -3.26
C CYS A 70 5.19 8.20 -2.49
N THR A 71 5.49 7.72 -1.28
CA THR A 71 6.59 8.26 -0.49
C THR A 71 7.91 7.56 -0.80
N LEU A 72 9.03 8.20 -0.43
CA LEU A 72 10.39 7.67 -0.64
C LEU A 72 10.64 6.27 -0.05
N GLU A 73 9.83 5.82 0.91
CA GLU A 73 9.88 4.44 1.40
C GLU A 73 9.65 3.37 0.32
N PHE A 74 9.12 3.74 -0.85
CA PHE A 74 8.85 2.82 -1.97
C PHE A 74 9.78 3.02 -3.17
N GLU A 75 10.87 3.79 -3.03
CA GLU A 75 11.79 4.06 -4.15
C GLU A 75 12.45 2.78 -4.69
N ASP A 76 12.89 1.88 -3.81
CA ASP A 76 13.49 0.60 -4.17
C ASP A 76 12.46 -0.45 -4.61
N HIS A 77 11.16 -0.20 -4.41
CA HIS A 77 10.05 -1.01 -4.92
C HIS A 77 9.72 -0.69 -6.38
N ARG A 78 10.03 0.53 -6.87
CA ARG A 78 9.76 0.98 -8.24
C ARG A 78 10.23 0.01 -9.33
N PRO A 79 11.44 -0.60 -9.27
CA PRO A 79 11.86 -1.55 -10.29
C PRO A 79 10.93 -2.77 -10.41
N PHE A 80 10.32 -3.22 -9.30
CA PHE A 80 9.36 -4.32 -9.33
C PHE A 80 7.96 -3.87 -9.79
N TYR A 81 7.56 -2.63 -9.45
CA TYR A 81 6.39 -1.97 -10.02
C TYR A 81 6.46 -1.94 -11.55
N ASP A 82 7.57 -1.43 -12.10
CA ASP A 82 7.82 -1.36 -13.54
C ASP A 82 7.86 -2.77 -14.16
N TRP A 83 8.55 -3.73 -13.53
CA TRP A 83 8.60 -5.11 -13.99
C TRP A 83 7.19 -5.72 -14.12
N THR A 84 6.31 -5.47 -13.15
CA THR A 84 4.94 -5.99 -13.16
C THR A 84 4.16 -5.44 -14.35
N LEU A 85 4.21 -4.14 -14.59
CA LEU A 85 3.57 -3.50 -15.75
C LEU A 85 4.13 -4.02 -17.08
N ASP A 86 5.45 -4.16 -17.18
CA ASP A 86 6.16 -4.60 -18.38
C ASP A 86 5.89 -6.08 -18.71
N LYS A 87 5.46 -6.88 -17.74
CA LYS A 87 5.01 -8.27 -17.98
C LYS A 87 3.54 -8.35 -18.36
N LEU A 88 2.69 -7.56 -17.73
CA LEU A 88 1.24 -7.73 -17.83
C LEU A 88 0.61 -6.92 -18.97
N ILE A 89 1.12 -5.73 -19.27
CA ILE A 89 0.56 -4.88 -20.34
C ILE A 89 0.84 -5.47 -21.73
N PRO A 90 2.10 -5.78 -22.12
CA PRO A 90 2.36 -6.33 -23.45
C PRO A 90 1.70 -7.70 -23.69
N GLY A 91 1.46 -8.46 -22.61
CA GLY A 91 0.76 -9.74 -22.66
C GLY A 91 -0.77 -9.64 -22.84
N GLY A 92 -1.33 -8.43 -22.92
CA GLY A 92 -2.78 -8.20 -23.03
C GLY A 92 -3.57 -8.58 -21.77
N LEU A 93 -2.86 -8.81 -20.65
CA LEU A 93 -3.48 -9.14 -19.36
C LEU A 93 -3.92 -7.88 -18.59
N LEU A 94 -3.36 -6.72 -18.96
CA LEU A 94 -3.78 -5.41 -18.50
C LEU A 94 -3.83 -4.46 -19.70
N SER A 95 -4.97 -3.80 -19.88
CA SER A 95 -5.09 -2.68 -20.80
C SER A 95 -5.40 -1.42 -20.00
N PRO A 96 -4.62 -0.35 -20.15
CA PRO A 96 -5.02 0.97 -19.66
C PRO A 96 -6.40 1.31 -20.23
N THR A 97 -7.31 1.73 -19.35
CA THR A 97 -8.75 1.91 -19.62
C THR A 97 -9.05 2.90 -20.76
N ASP A 98 -8.10 3.77 -21.09
CA ASP A 98 -8.20 4.83 -22.09
C ASP A 98 -7.14 4.72 -23.22
N GLY A 99 -6.39 3.62 -23.30
CA GLY A 99 -5.26 3.48 -24.22
C GLY A 99 -4.05 4.35 -23.86
N SER A 100 -4.02 4.91 -22.65
CA SER A 100 -2.91 5.72 -22.14
C SER A 100 -1.62 4.93 -21.97
N ARG A 101 -0.54 5.70 -21.80
CA ARG A 101 0.78 5.19 -21.47
C ARG A 101 0.76 4.53 -20.09
N ARG A 102 1.58 3.50 -19.91
CA ARG A 102 1.76 2.79 -18.62
C ARG A 102 1.88 3.79 -17.44
N PRO A 103 1.25 3.49 -16.28
CA PRO A 103 1.42 4.29 -15.07
C PRO A 103 2.90 4.51 -14.71
N ARG A 104 3.19 5.64 -14.07
CA ARG A 104 4.55 5.98 -13.62
C ARG A 104 4.54 6.26 -12.13
N GLN A 105 5.34 5.50 -11.37
CA GLN A 105 5.57 5.79 -9.96
C GLN A 105 6.50 7.00 -9.82
N ILE A 106 6.13 7.93 -8.93
CA ILE A 106 6.92 9.11 -8.56
C ILE A 106 6.89 9.25 -7.05
N GLU A 107 8.07 9.31 -6.45
CA GLU A 107 8.25 9.36 -5.01
C GLU A 107 8.46 10.80 -4.50
N PHE A 108 7.94 11.09 -3.31
CA PHE A 108 8.19 12.34 -2.60
C PHE A 108 8.51 12.10 -1.13
N SER A 109 9.16 13.07 -0.48
CA SER A 109 9.46 12.97 0.95
C SER A 109 8.17 13.02 1.77
N ARG A 110 7.97 12.05 2.66
CA ARG A 110 6.88 12.09 3.63
C ARG A 110 6.94 13.33 4.51
N LEU A 111 5.78 13.81 4.95
CA LEU A 111 5.70 14.84 5.97
C LEU A 111 6.24 14.30 7.31
N ASN A 112 7.17 15.05 7.90
CA ASN A 112 7.65 14.82 9.25
C ASN A 112 7.53 16.11 10.06
N VAL A 113 6.66 16.13 11.05
CA VAL A 113 6.37 17.31 11.87
C VAL A 113 7.12 17.20 13.19
N LYS A 114 7.93 18.21 13.50
CA LYS A 114 8.66 18.28 14.78
C LYS A 114 7.68 18.22 15.95
N ASN A 115 8.09 17.58 17.05
CA ASN A 115 7.30 17.41 18.27
C ASN A 115 5.97 16.66 18.07
N THR A 116 5.85 15.89 16.98
CA THR A 116 4.65 15.10 16.69
C THR A 116 5.04 13.65 16.44
N VAL A 117 4.19 12.72 16.88
CA VAL A 117 4.34 11.30 16.62
C VAL A 117 3.29 10.85 15.62
N LEU A 118 3.72 10.27 14.49
CA LEU A 118 2.81 9.77 13.44
C LEU A 118 2.78 8.24 13.33
N SER A 119 3.56 7.53 14.15
CA SER A 119 3.58 6.07 14.14
C SER A 119 2.28 5.49 14.72
N LYS A 120 1.60 4.65 13.94
CA LYS A 120 0.38 3.94 14.36
C LYS A 120 0.55 3.24 15.72
N ARG A 121 1.69 2.57 15.94
CA ARG A 121 1.98 1.86 17.20
C ARG A 121 1.96 2.80 18.42
N LYS A 122 2.63 3.94 18.30
CA LYS A 122 2.70 4.93 19.40
C LYS A 122 1.36 5.65 19.59
N LEU A 123 0.62 5.93 18.51
CA LEU A 123 -0.72 6.53 18.60
C LEU A 123 -1.72 5.58 19.29
N ILE A 124 -1.69 4.28 18.96
CA ILE A 124 -2.48 3.26 19.68
C ILE A 124 -2.12 3.28 21.16
N GLN A 125 -0.82 3.30 21.48
CA GLN A 125 -0.36 3.34 22.87
C GLN A 125 -0.92 4.55 23.64
N LEU A 126 -0.90 5.74 23.04
CA LEU A 126 -1.46 6.95 23.66
C LEU A 126 -2.95 6.79 24.01
N VAL A 127 -3.72 6.16 23.13
CA VAL A 127 -5.15 5.92 23.33
C VAL A 127 -5.38 4.82 24.37
N THR A 128 -4.73 3.67 24.22
CA THR A 128 -4.92 2.50 25.09
C THR A 128 -4.47 2.74 26.52
N GLU A 129 -3.39 3.51 26.72
CA GLU A 129 -2.89 3.89 28.05
C GLU A 129 -3.57 5.17 28.60
N ASN A 130 -4.59 5.70 27.91
CA ASN A 130 -5.38 6.86 28.33
C ASN A 130 -4.57 8.16 28.53
N HIS A 131 -3.45 8.34 27.81
CA HIS A 131 -2.75 9.64 27.75
C HIS A 131 -3.56 10.71 27.01
N VAL A 132 -4.47 10.26 26.15
CA VAL A 132 -5.48 11.07 25.42
C VAL A 132 -6.87 10.48 25.61
N SER A 133 -7.90 11.29 25.38
CA SER A 133 -9.31 10.90 25.54
C SER A 133 -9.85 10.00 24.42
N GLY A 134 -9.13 9.90 23.29
CA GLY A 134 -9.50 9.08 22.15
C GLY A 134 -8.77 9.47 20.87
N TRP A 135 -9.16 8.86 19.75
CA TRP A 135 -8.58 9.14 18.42
C TRP A 135 -8.90 10.54 17.89
N ASP A 136 -9.93 11.20 18.40
CA ASP A 136 -10.34 12.55 18.06
C ASP A 136 -9.91 13.59 19.11
N ASP A 137 -9.09 13.22 20.10
CA ASP A 137 -8.59 14.16 21.11
C ASP A 137 -7.85 15.33 20.41
N PRO A 138 -8.09 16.60 20.79
CA PRO A 138 -7.44 17.76 20.17
C PRO A 138 -5.91 17.76 20.20
N ARG A 139 -5.29 16.93 21.05
CA ARG A 139 -3.83 16.75 21.13
C ARG A 139 -3.31 15.70 20.13
N MET A 140 -4.19 14.88 19.56
CA MET A 140 -3.82 13.86 18.58
C MET A 140 -3.58 14.49 17.20
N PRO A 141 -2.55 14.03 16.45
CA PRO A 141 -2.26 14.53 15.11
C PRO A 141 -3.13 13.87 14.02
N THR A 142 -4.28 13.32 14.39
CA THR A 142 -5.28 12.77 13.45
C THR A 142 -6.08 13.90 12.83
N LEU A 143 -6.59 13.71 11.61
CA LEU A 143 -7.48 14.69 10.99
C LEU A 143 -8.74 14.96 11.86
N SER A 144 -9.25 13.95 12.55
CA SER A 144 -10.34 14.09 13.52
C SER A 144 -9.94 14.95 14.72
N GLY A 145 -8.76 14.72 15.31
CA GLY A 145 -8.23 15.51 16.42
C GLY A 145 -7.99 16.97 16.03
N LEU A 146 -7.34 17.21 14.89
CA LEU A 146 -7.10 18.56 14.37
C LEU A 146 -8.40 19.31 14.07
N ARG A 147 -9.41 18.60 13.51
CA ARG A 147 -10.75 19.17 13.30
C ARG A 147 -11.43 19.53 14.63
N ARG A 148 -11.41 18.64 15.62
CA ARG A 148 -11.98 18.90 16.95
C ARG A 148 -11.27 20.02 17.69
N ARG A 149 -9.96 20.17 17.47
CA ARG A 149 -9.13 21.29 17.97
C ARG A 149 -9.55 22.65 17.38
N GLY A 150 -10.27 22.67 16.26
CA GLY A 150 -10.71 23.90 15.58
C GLY A 150 -9.77 24.37 14.46
N ILE A 151 -8.89 23.51 13.96
CA ILE A 151 -8.04 23.85 12.81
C ILE A 151 -8.90 23.83 11.54
N PRO A 152 -9.01 24.95 10.79
CA PRO A 152 -9.80 24.98 9.58
C PRO A 152 -9.11 24.20 8.46
N PRO A 153 -9.86 23.53 7.56
CA PRO A 153 -9.28 22.82 6.42
C PRO A 153 -8.43 23.72 5.51
N SER A 154 -8.71 25.02 5.45
CA SER A 154 -7.91 25.99 4.68
C SER A 154 -6.49 26.14 5.23
N ALA A 155 -6.32 26.13 6.56
CA ALA A 155 -4.99 26.21 7.16
C ALA A 155 -4.14 24.97 6.85
N LEU A 156 -4.76 23.78 6.86
CA LEU A 156 -4.06 22.52 6.53
C LEU A 156 -3.66 22.41 5.05
N ARG A 157 -4.37 23.06 4.13
CA ARG A 157 -4.01 23.09 2.70
C ARG A 157 -2.91 24.12 2.39
N LEU A 158 -2.80 25.16 3.23
CA LEU A 158 -1.77 26.19 3.09
C LEU A 158 -0.43 25.76 3.70
N PHE A 159 -0.48 24.99 4.78
CA PHE A 159 0.68 24.37 5.43
C PHE A 159 1.30 23.28 4.54
#